data_AF-A0A0B7J5P3-F1
#
_entry.id   AF-A0A0B7J5P3-F1
#
_cell.length_a   1.000
_cell.length_b   1.000
_cell.length_c   1.000
_cell.angle_alpha   90.00
_cell.angle_beta   90.00
_cell.angle_gamma   90.00
#
_symmetry.space_group_name_H-M   'P 1'
#
loop_
_entity.id
_entity.type
_entity.pdbx_description
1 polymer ?
#
loop_
_entity_poly.entity_id
_entity_poly.type
_entity_poly.pdbx_seq_one_letter_code
_entity_poly.pdbx_strand_id
1 'polypeptide(L)' 'MPNRTAKVYTVKSGDTLSKISQNYGTSVQDLVKYNNISDPNHIEVGWEISFSGDSHDFS' A
#
# COMPACT_ATOMS: atom_id res chain seq x y z
N MET A 1 20.76 10.58 -7.22
CA MET A 1 19.79 10.49 -6.12
C MET A 1 18.82 9.38 -6.46
N PRO A 2 18.79 8.24 -5.74
CA PRO A 2 17.89 7.16 -6.11
C PRO A 2 16.46 7.57 -5.75
N ASN A 3 15.63 7.80 -6.77
CA ASN A 3 14.21 8.02 -6.62
C ASN A 3 13.57 6.66 -6.28
N ARG A 4 13.49 6.33 -4.98
CA ARG A 4 12.69 5.21 -4.50
C ARG A 4 11.26 5.48 -4.94
N THR A 5 10.81 4.87 -6.04
CA THR A 5 9.44 4.96 -6.52
C THR A 5 8.55 4.20 -5.55
N ALA A 6 8.27 4.82 -4.40
CA ALA A 6 7.15 4.44 -3.56
C ALA A 6 5.92 4.53 -4.46
N LYS A 7 5.31 3.38 -4.76
CA LYS A 7 4.00 3.39 -5.41
C LYS A 7 3.04 3.88 -4.34
N VAL A 8 2.23 4.88 -4.67
CA VAL A 8 1.18 5.37 -3.78
C VAL A 8 -0.15 5.16 -4.49
N TYR A 9 -1.13 4.64 -3.78
CA TYR A 9 -2.48 4.43 -4.30
C TYR A 9 -3.49 5.17 -3.44
N THR A 10 -4.29 6.02 -4.09
CA THR A 10 -5.40 6.69 -3.43
C THR A 10 -6.63 5.79 -3.44
N VAL A 11 -7.11 5.42 -2.26
CA VAL A 11 -8.31 4.60 -2.08
C VAL A 11 -9.53 5.29 -2.70
N LYS A 12 -10.32 4.54 -3.46
CA LYS A 12 -11.57 5.02 -4.06
C LYS A 12 -12.79 4.42 -3.36
N SER A 13 -13.95 5.03 -3.54
CA SER A 13 -15.20 4.54 -2.96
C SER A 13 -15.50 3.12 -3.44
N GLY A 14 -15.59 2.18 -2.51
CA GLY A 14 -15.84 0.76 -2.78
C GLY A 14 -14.59 -0.10 -2.94
N ASP A 15 -13.38 0.48 -2.83
CA ASP A 15 -12.16 -0.30 -2.69
C ASP A 15 -11.98 -0.82 -1.27
N THR A 16 -11.29 -1.95 -1.16
CA THR A 16 -10.90 -2.56 0.11
C THR A 16 -9.40 -2.87 0.09
N LEU A 17 -8.76 -2.84 1.26
CA LEU A 17 -7.32 -3.06 1.34
C LEU A 17 -6.95 -4.44 0.81
N SER A 18 -7.84 -5.44 0.96
CA SER A 18 -7.68 -6.80 0.42
C SER A 18 -7.68 -6.85 -1.11
N LYS A 19 -8.56 -6.08 -1.77
CA LYS A 19 -8.58 -5.98 -3.24
C LYS A 19 -7.34 -5.26 -3.76
N ILE A 20 -7.00 -4.14 -3.11
CA ILE A 20 -5.82 -3.36 -3.44
C ILE A 20 -4.57 -4.24 -3.26
N SER A 21 -4.42 -4.91 -2.12
CA SER A 21 -3.25 -5.74 -1.86
C SER A 21 -3.10 -6.86 -2.90
N GLN A 22 -4.19 -7.55 -3.25
CA GLN A 22 -4.19 -8.54 -4.33
C GLN A 22 -3.79 -7.95 -5.69
N ASN A 23 -4.35 -6.79 -6.04
CA ASN A 23 -4.07 -6.13 -7.31
C ASN A 23 -2.61 -5.66 -7.43
N TYR A 24 -1.99 -5.29 -6.30
CA TYR A 24 -0.60 -4.86 -6.24
C TYR A 24 0.38 -5.99 -5.90
N GLY A 25 -0.09 -7.23 -5.70
CA GLY A 25 0.76 -8.37 -5.35
C GLY A 25 1.44 -8.24 -3.99
N THR A 26 0.77 -7.56 -3.04
CA THR A 26 1.25 -7.38 -1.67
C THR A 26 0.26 -7.98 -0.67
N SER A 27 0.67 -8.13 0.59
CA SER A 27 -0.22 -8.60 1.65
C SER A 27 -0.88 -7.43 2.36
N VAL A 28 -2.16 -7.59 2.69
CA VAL A 28 -2.90 -6.65 3.57
C VAL A 28 -2.10 -6.37 4.84
N GLN A 29 -1.47 -7.39 5.42
CA GLN A 29 -0.66 -7.26 6.62
C GLN A 29 0.57 -6.39 6.44
N ASP A 30 1.25 -6.47 5.28
CA ASP A 30 2.40 -5.63 4.98
C ASP A 30 1.96 -4.18 4.75
N LEU A 31 0.84 -3.97 4.05
CA LEU A 31 0.23 -2.65 3.90
C LEU A 31 -0.18 -2.03 5.22
N VAL A 32 -0.80 -2.82 6.10
CA VAL A 32 -1.21 -2.42 7.44
C VAL A 32 0.00 -2.04 8.29
N LYS A 33 1.04 -2.86 8.29
CA LYS A 33 2.27 -2.57 9.03
C LYS A 33 2.98 -1.34 8.49
N TYR A 34 3.03 -1.21 7.16
CA TYR A 34 3.76 -0.12 6.50
C TYR A 34 3.05 1.23 6.61
N ASN A 35 1.71 1.25 6.55
CA ASN A 35 0.91 2.47 6.62
C ASN A 35 0.23 2.66 7.99
N ASN A 36 0.57 1.83 8.98
CA ASN A 36 -0.03 1.83 10.33
C ASN A 36 -1.58 1.80 10.33
N ILE A 37 -2.18 1.05 9.41
CA ILE A 37 -3.64 0.97 9.26
C ILE A 37 -4.22 0.04 10.32
N SER A 38 -5.07 0.56 11.20
CA SER A 38 -5.66 -0.25 12.28
C SER A 38 -6.67 -1.26 11.75
N ASP A 39 -7.49 -0.88 10.76
CA ASP A 39 -8.50 -1.75 10.18
C ASP A 39 -8.38 -1.83 8.65
N PRO A 40 -7.85 -2.93 8.09
CA PRO A 40 -7.78 -3.10 6.64
C PRO A 40 -9.16 -3.22 5.96
N ASN A 41 -10.20 -3.55 6.72
CA ASN A 41 -11.58 -3.58 6.24
C ASN A 41 -12.28 -2.23 6.35
N HIS A 42 -11.68 -1.27 7.05
CA HIS A 42 -12.25 0.05 7.28
C HIS A 42 -11.27 1.11 6.78
N ILE A 43 -11.27 1.29 5.46
CA ILE A 43 -10.48 2.32 4.78
C ILE A 43 -11.39 3.39 4.21
N GLU A 44 -10.93 4.63 4.30
CA GLU A 44 -11.68 5.77 3.79
C GLU A 44 -11.22 6.15 2.39
N VAL A 45 -12.17 6.66 1.62
CA VAL A 45 -11.92 7.20 0.28
C VAL A 45 -11.01 8.42 0.40
N GLY A 46 -9.94 8.45 -0.40
CA GLY A 46 -8.94 9.52 -0.35
C GLY A 46 -7.71 9.19 0.48
N TRP A 47 -7.66 8.04 1.17
CA TRP A 47 -6.43 7.60 1.84
C TRP A 47 -5.34 7.23 0.84
N GLU A 48 -4.13 7.69 1.10
CA GLU A 48 -2.94 7.35 0.33
C GLU A 48 -2.25 6.15 0.96
N ILE A 49 -2.34 5.01 0.28
CA ILE A 49 -1.66 3.78 0.63
C ILE A 49 -0.32 3.77 -0.07
N SER A 50 0.76 3.79 0.71
CA SER A 50 2.11 3.69 0.19
C SER A 50 2.53 2.21 0.14
N PHE A 51 3.23 1.84 -0.93
CA PHE A 51 3.77 0.51 -1.17
C PHE A 51 5.28 0.67 -1.32
N SER A 52 6.04 0.27 -0.30
CA SER A 52 7.47 0.10 -0.45
C SER A 52 7.76 -1.30 -0.99
N GLY A 53 8.04 -1.39 -2.28
CA GLY A 53 9.03 -2.38 -2.71
C GLY A 53 10.36 -1.84 -2.22
N ASP A 54 10.94 -2.45 -1.18
CA ASP A 54 12.33 -2.19 -0.82
C ASP A 54 13.18 -2.63 -2.03
N SER A 55 13.46 -1.68 -2.93
CA SER A 55 14.49 -1.84 -3.95
C SER A 55 15.82 -1.77 -3.21
N HIS A 56 16.15 -2.83 -2.49
CA HIS A 56 17.52 -3.14 -2.13
C HIS A 56 18.23 -3.58 -3.41
N ASP A 57 18.57 -2.57 -4.22
CA ASP A 57 19.57 -2.70 -5.25
C ASP A 57 20.91 -2.89 -4.53
N PHE A 58 21.27 -4.14 -4.29
CA PHE A 58 22.66 -4.49 -4.07
C PHE A 58 23.25 -4.78 -5.44
N SER A 59 24.07 -3.81 -5.86
CA SER A 59 24.99 -3.83 -6.99
C SER A 59 25.88 -5.07 -7.04
#